data_AF-A0A9P6TIC9-F1
#
_entry.id   AF-A0A9P6TIC9-F1
#
_cell.length_a   1.000
_cell.length_b   1.000
_cell.length_c   1.000
_cell.angle_alpha   90.00
_cell.angle_beta   90.00
_cell.angle_gamma   90.00
#
_symmetry.space_group_name_H-M   'P 1'
#
loop_
_entity.id
_entity.type
_entity.pdbx_description
1 polymer ?
#
loop_
_entity_poly.entity_id
_entity_poly.type
_entity_poly.pdbx_seq_one_letter_code
_entity_poly.pdbx_strand_id
1 'polypeptide(L)'
;MDPYDYNHSSNVISDDELDDDELSTLEKQLSPQSADYYAILNVSKTHNTEENKKMAEARFQVIQKAYEVLTDSTKRVIYDTYGEEGLNATWEVGPRFKSVDELRAEYEKKARLQREQVLENLVRSRAEFQLSVDASQVFDPYDPPTFTAFGEPTKPKKKSVLRLLTRAQLQQLFMRHSFQTELGSQTQAVISGSMVSSSGTGGGNIMGTVRHTLSPKLSGEISATLLKPRICTLKTFYNISSDSFINMDAQSRTIYAPPTLKITTGRRLFATTSGYITYRTGAWSLGSWGGDMSRKMDKSSVALGLSGSKKNDNYSLELQTGIIASHIATEYSRKLTNQVRIRISGAISTMGGVSASIGSEHKLSEHIRFGMSLDCGVPSGVIVQFRASRLGQKIVIPVVLSPEFDLKLAFFGAVVPASVAMALDQLLLKPRRRRQIKEKIRELREEHAEYLSTRKKEALDAQHLMTEIAERKRRQEEKKKDGLTIVKAWYGHLENLNDDEEEADGVIDVTVVIQTLVNDSRVTIPGGHSKTNILGFYDPCLGERKKLRVQYMFQHRLHEVTVEDSAHLICPMRSHLF
;
A
#
# COMPACT_ATOMS: atom_id res chain seq x y z
N MET A 1 8.41 -43.11 14.45
CA MET A 1 8.78 -43.53 13.09
C MET A 1 7.83 -42.83 12.17
N ASP A 2 8.35 -41.86 11.41
CA ASP A 2 7.57 -41.15 10.39
C ASP A 2 7.27 -42.15 9.25
N PRO A 3 6.02 -42.34 8.80
CA PRO A 3 5.71 -43.34 7.77
C PRO A 3 6.28 -43.01 6.38
N TYR A 4 6.96 -41.86 6.24
CA TYR A 4 7.42 -41.29 4.97
C TYR A 4 8.94 -41.29 4.81
N ASP A 5 9.69 -41.88 5.73
CA ASP A 5 11.14 -41.96 5.62
C ASP A 5 11.54 -43.15 4.71
N TYR A 6 11.40 -42.94 3.39
CA TYR A 6 11.89 -43.86 2.37
C TYR A 6 13.34 -43.54 2.02
N ASN A 7 14.23 -44.51 2.28
CA ASN A 7 15.63 -44.46 1.87
C ASN A 7 15.75 -44.22 0.35
N HIS A 8 16.40 -43.11 -0.02
CA HIS A 8 16.86 -42.86 -1.38
C HIS A 8 17.96 -43.86 -1.74
N SER A 9 17.59 -44.99 -2.35
CA SER A 9 18.52 -45.77 -3.17
C SER A 9 18.52 -45.19 -4.59
N SER A 10 19.66 -44.61 -4.94
CA SER A 10 20.05 -44.01 -6.21
C SER A 10 19.61 -44.79 -7.47
N ASN A 11 18.81 -44.12 -8.30
CA ASN A 11 18.91 -44.05 -9.76
C ASN A 11 18.00 -42.91 -10.23
N VAL A 12 18.46 -41.67 -10.03
CA VAL A 12 17.81 -40.50 -10.62
C VAL A 12 18.33 -40.42 -12.05
N ILE A 13 17.48 -40.77 -13.01
CA ILE A 13 17.70 -40.46 -14.43
C ILE A 13 17.63 -38.93 -14.54
N SER A 14 18.62 -38.30 -15.18
CA SER A 14 18.58 -36.87 -15.42
C SER A 14 17.41 -36.52 -16.35
N ASP A 15 16.60 -35.53 -15.97
CA ASP A 15 15.41 -35.08 -16.73
C ASP A 15 15.73 -34.65 -18.19
N ASP A 16 17.00 -34.44 -18.52
CA ASP A 16 17.46 -34.00 -19.85
C ASP A 16 17.52 -35.13 -20.92
N GLU A 17 17.16 -36.38 -20.60
CA GLU A 17 17.33 -37.55 -21.51
C GLU A 17 16.03 -38.32 -21.87
N LEU A 18 14.84 -37.88 -21.46
CA LEU A 18 13.58 -38.60 -21.75
C LEU A 18 12.77 -37.91 -22.85
N ASP A 19 12.46 -38.62 -23.94
CA ASP A 19 11.59 -38.14 -25.02
C ASP A 19 10.14 -37.95 -24.51
N ASP A 20 9.41 -36.94 -25.01
CA ASP A 20 8.02 -36.62 -24.61
C ASP A 20 7.06 -37.82 -24.74
N ASP A 21 7.32 -38.70 -25.72
CA ASP A 21 6.55 -39.93 -25.94
C ASP A 21 6.82 -40.98 -24.85
N GLU A 22 8.06 -41.09 -24.36
CA GLU A 22 8.44 -41.97 -23.24
C GLU A 22 7.85 -41.47 -21.92
N LEU A 23 7.84 -40.14 -21.70
CA LEU A 23 7.15 -39.53 -20.56
C LEU A 23 5.65 -39.83 -20.58
N SER A 24 4.98 -39.69 -21.73
CA SER A 24 3.54 -39.96 -21.85
C SER A 24 3.16 -41.43 -21.57
N THR A 25 4.05 -42.36 -21.92
CA THR A 25 3.86 -43.80 -21.70
C THR A 25 4.14 -44.18 -20.25
N LEU A 26 5.18 -43.61 -19.64
CA LEU A 26 5.45 -43.74 -18.21
C LEU A 26 4.33 -43.13 -17.36
N GLU A 27 3.79 -41.97 -17.74
CA GLU A 27 2.64 -41.36 -17.06
C GLU A 27 1.41 -42.28 -17.09
N LYS A 28 1.12 -42.91 -18.23
CA LYS A 28 0.02 -43.90 -18.33
C LYS A 28 0.27 -45.13 -17.46
N GLN A 29 1.51 -45.59 -17.36
CA GLN A 29 1.88 -46.75 -16.54
C GLN A 29 1.86 -46.44 -15.03
N LEU A 30 2.26 -45.23 -14.64
CA LEU A 30 2.29 -44.77 -13.25
C LEU A 30 0.95 -44.23 -12.77
N SER A 31 0.03 -43.87 -13.68
CA SER A 31 -1.32 -43.45 -13.32
C SER A 31 -2.06 -44.59 -12.60
N PRO A 32 -2.63 -44.35 -11.40
CA PRO A 32 -3.32 -45.38 -10.66
C PRO A 32 -4.51 -45.90 -11.49
N GLN A 33 -4.51 -47.20 -11.78
CA GLN A 33 -5.59 -47.79 -12.56
C GLN A 33 -6.88 -47.77 -11.75
N SER A 34 -8.03 -47.53 -12.40
CA SER A 34 -9.33 -47.54 -11.73
C SER A 34 -9.59 -48.85 -10.98
N ALA A 35 -9.04 -49.96 -11.48
CA ALA A 35 -9.07 -51.27 -10.83
C ALA A 35 -8.45 -51.27 -9.42
N ASP A 36 -7.32 -50.58 -9.21
CA ASP A 36 -6.62 -50.52 -7.91
C ASP A 36 -7.42 -49.75 -6.86
N TYR A 37 -8.11 -48.69 -7.29
CA TYR A 37 -9.04 -47.92 -6.45
C TYR A 37 -10.19 -48.80 -5.93
N TYR A 38 -10.82 -49.59 -6.80
CA TYR A 38 -11.89 -50.50 -6.41
C TYR A 38 -11.39 -51.71 -5.61
N ALA A 39 -10.17 -52.18 -5.84
CA ALA A 39 -9.55 -53.24 -5.04
C ALA A 39 -9.37 -52.80 -3.57
N ILE A 40 -8.85 -51.59 -3.34
CA ILE A 40 -8.63 -51.06 -1.99
C ILE A 40 -9.95 -50.73 -1.28
N LEU A 41 -10.97 -50.27 -2.02
CA LEU A 41 -12.34 -50.08 -1.51
C LEU A 41 -12.98 -51.40 -1.07
N ASN A 42 -12.69 -52.51 -1.75
CA ASN A 42 -13.20 -53.82 -1.37
C ASN A 42 -12.46 -54.37 -0.14
N VAL A 43 -11.15 -54.17 -0.05
CA VAL A 43 -10.32 -54.58 1.11
C VAL A 43 -10.73 -53.86 2.40
N SER A 44 -11.10 -52.57 2.34
CA SER A 44 -11.59 -51.83 3.52
C SER A 44 -12.96 -52.34 4.02
N LYS A 45 -13.74 -53.02 3.17
CA LYS A 45 -15.06 -53.57 3.49
C LYS A 45 -15.04 -55.02 3.98
N THR A 46 -14.02 -55.81 3.65
CA THR A 46 -14.01 -57.27 3.87
C THR A 46 -13.15 -57.76 5.04
N HIS A 47 -12.29 -56.92 5.64
CA HIS A 47 -11.43 -57.32 6.75
C HIS A 47 -12.04 -57.06 8.16
N ASN A 48 -11.89 -58.03 9.07
CA ASN A 48 -12.49 -58.04 10.41
C ASN A 48 -11.65 -57.37 11.53
N THR A 49 -10.39 -57.00 11.30
CA THR A 49 -9.49 -56.40 12.31
C THR A 49 -9.44 -54.88 12.23
N GLU A 50 -9.62 -54.18 13.35
CA GLU A 50 -9.68 -52.70 13.41
C GLU A 50 -8.41 -52.00 12.91
N GLU A 51 -7.23 -52.58 13.12
CA GLU A 51 -5.96 -52.02 12.68
C GLU A 51 -5.82 -52.02 11.14
N ASN A 52 -6.17 -53.12 10.49
CA ASN A 52 -6.10 -53.24 9.03
C ASN A 52 -7.12 -52.33 8.36
N LYS A 53 -8.28 -52.11 8.99
CA LYS A 53 -9.29 -51.17 8.50
C LYS A 53 -8.76 -49.73 8.52
N LYS A 54 -8.11 -49.30 9.61
CA LYS A 54 -7.48 -47.96 9.70
C LYS A 54 -6.38 -47.76 8.67
N MET A 55 -5.55 -48.78 8.43
CA MET A 55 -4.50 -48.73 7.41
C MET A 55 -5.07 -48.64 5.99
N ALA A 56 -6.12 -49.40 5.70
CA ALA A 56 -6.82 -49.36 4.42
C ALA A 56 -7.50 -48.00 4.18
N GLU A 57 -8.13 -47.42 5.21
CA GLU A 57 -8.74 -46.08 5.15
C GLU A 57 -7.70 -44.98 4.87
N ALA A 58 -6.54 -45.02 5.53
CA ALA A 58 -5.46 -44.05 5.28
C ALA A 58 -4.91 -44.14 3.84
N ARG A 59 -4.67 -45.35 3.34
CA ARG A 59 -4.23 -45.58 1.94
C ARG A 59 -5.29 -45.16 0.94
N PHE A 60 -6.56 -45.44 1.24
CA PHE A 60 -7.70 -45.03 0.42
C PHE A 60 -7.80 -43.51 0.30
N GLN A 61 -7.64 -42.76 1.40
CA GLN A 61 -7.66 -41.29 1.38
C GLN A 61 -6.57 -40.70 0.48
N VAL A 62 -5.35 -41.25 0.52
CA VAL A 62 -4.24 -40.79 -0.33
C VAL A 62 -4.56 -41.01 -1.81
N ILE A 63 -5.07 -42.20 -2.16
CA ILE A 63 -5.39 -42.54 -3.55
C ILE A 63 -6.59 -41.75 -4.04
N GLN A 64 -7.63 -41.57 -3.22
CA GLN A 64 -8.77 -40.72 -3.56
C GLN A 64 -8.33 -39.28 -3.83
N LYS A 65 -7.47 -38.73 -2.97
CA LYS A 65 -6.91 -37.38 -3.15
C LYS A 65 -6.10 -37.29 -4.44
N ALA A 66 -5.22 -38.26 -4.72
CA ALA A 66 -4.44 -38.31 -5.96
C ALA A 66 -5.35 -38.42 -7.20
N TYR A 67 -6.39 -39.25 -7.15
CA TYR A 67 -7.37 -39.38 -8.22
C TYR A 67 -8.12 -38.07 -8.47
N GLU A 68 -8.60 -37.39 -7.42
CA GLU A 68 -9.28 -36.10 -7.53
C GLU A 68 -8.40 -35.00 -8.13
N VAL A 69 -7.09 -35.03 -7.84
CA VAL A 69 -6.10 -34.08 -8.35
C VAL A 69 -5.75 -34.37 -9.81
N LEU A 70 -5.45 -35.63 -10.14
CA LEU A 70 -5.00 -36.04 -11.48
C LEU A 70 -6.16 -36.07 -12.50
N THR A 71 -7.39 -36.29 -12.06
CA THR A 71 -8.58 -36.30 -12.92
C THR A 71 -9.01 -34.88 -13.32
N ASP A 72 -8.84 -33.90 -12.42
CA ASP A 72 -9.15 -32.51 -12.71
C ASP A 72 -7.94 -31.84 -13.36
N SER A 73 -8.02 -31.56 -14.67
CA SER A 73 -6.96 -30.88 -15.43
C SER A 73 -6.40 -29.63 -14.74
N THR A 74 -7.24 -28.90 -13.99
CA THR A 74 -6.81 -27.68 -13.30
C THR A 74 -6.02 -27.98 -12.03
N LYS A 75 -6.44 -28.96 -11.23
CA LYS A 75 -5.73 -29.39 -10.02
C LYS A 75 -4.43 -30.10 -10.35
N ARG A 76 -4.40 -30.87 -11.44
CA ARG A 76 -3.18 -31.52 -11.95
C ARG A 76 -2.09 -30.51 -12.26
N VAL A 77 -2.40 -29.47 -13.04
CA VAL A 77 -1.44 -28.40 -13.35
C VAL A 77 -0.90 -27.71 -12.08
N ILE A 78 -1.76 -27.50 -11.08
CA ILE A 78 -1.35 -26.90 -9.79
C ILE A 78 -0.37 -27.82 -9.05
N TYR A 79 -0.67 -29.12 -9.00
CA TYR A 79 0.17 -30.12 -8.35
C TYR A 79 1.52 -30.27 -9.04
N ASP A 80 1.55 -30.31 -10.37
CA ASP A 80 2.79 -30.45 -11.15
C ASP A 80 3.71 -29.23 -10.97
N THR A 81 3.15 -28.04 -10.72
CA THR A 81 3.93 -26.79 -10.58
C THR A 81 4.38 -26.52 -9.14
N TYR A 82 3.54 -26.84 -8.14
CA TYR A 82 3.74 -26.41 -6.75
C TYR A 82 3.66 -27.54 -5.72
N GLY A 83 3.43 -28.78 -6.15
CA GLY A 83 3.25 -29.93 -5.27
C GLY A 83 1.99 -29.84 -4.41
N GLU A 84 1.96 -30.61 -3.32
CA GLU A 84 0.81 -30.66 -2.40
C GLU A 84 0.51 -29.33 -1.70
N GLU A 85 1.51 -28.48 -1.47
CA GLU A 85 1.32 -27.16 -0.84
C GLU A 85 0.41 -26.26 -1.68
N GLY A 86 0.46 -26.39 -3.01
CA GLY A 86 -0.37 -25.64 -3.94
C GLY A 86 -1.86 -25.97 -3.85
N LEU A 87 -2.20 -27.24 -3.57
CA LEU A 87 -3.59 -27.73 -3.48
C LEU A 87 -4.31 -27.31 -2.20
N ASN A 88 -3.57 -27.11 -1.11
CA ASN A 88 -4.13 -26.78 0.21
C ASN A 88 -4.50 -25.31 0.36
N ALA A 89 -3.90 -24.43 -0.44
CA ALA A 89 -4.26 -23.02 -0.41
C ALA A 89 -5.61 -22.83 -1.11
N THR A 90 -6.55 -22.17 -0.42
CA THR A 90 -7.91 -21.91 -0.93
C THR A 90 -7.85 -20.82 -2.00
N TRP A 91 -7.49 -21.19 -3.23
CA TRP A 91 -7.38 -20.24 -4.33
C TRP A 91 -8.75 -20.05 -4.98
N GLU A 92 -9.25 -18.82 -5.01
CA GLU A 92 -10.41 -18.47 -5.83
C GLU A 92 -10.04 -18.69 -7.31
N VAL A 93 -10.53 -19.79 -7.87
CA VAL A 93 -10.38 -20.12 -9.28
C VAL A 93 -11.09 -19.03 -10.06
N GLY A 94 -10.36 -18.36 -10.94
CA GLY A 94 -10.92 -17.33 -11.82
C GLY A 94 -12.05 -17.86 -12.71
N PRO A 95 -12.74 -17.00 -13.47
CA PRO A 95 -13.82 -17.43 -14.36
C PRO A 95 -13.36 -18.58 -15.28
N ARG A 96 -14.27 -19.54 -15.50
CA ARG A 96 -14.11 -20.88 -16.14
C ARG A 96 -13.50 -20.93 -17.55
N PHE A 97 -12.98 -19.83 -18.11
CA PHE A 97 -12.57 -19.71 -19.52
C PHE A 97 -11.14 -19.18 -19.72
N LYS A 98 -10.25 -19.32 -18.74
CA LYS A 98 -8.83 -18.94 -18.89
C LYS A 98 -8.01 -20.08 -19.49
N SER A 99 -7.07 -19.76 -20.37
CA SER A 99 -6.16 -20.76 -20.95
C SER A 99 -5.18 -21.29 -19.89
N VAL A 100 -4.61 -22.48 -20.13
CA VAL A 100 -3.70 -23.14 -19.18
C VAL A 100 -2.45 -22.28 -18.92
N ASP A 101 -1.97 -21.57 -19.94
CA ASP A 101 -0.78 -20.71 -19.84
C ASP A 101 -1.08 -19.37 -19.13
N GLU A 102 -2.28 -18.79 -19.33
CA GLU A 102 -2.74 -17.62 -18.56
C GLU A 102 -2.87 -17.93 -17.07
N LEU A 103 -3.37 -19.13 -16.75
CA LEU A 103 -3.44 -19.63 -15.38
C LEU A 103 -2.05 -19.74 -14.77
N ARG A 104 -1.10 -20.38 -15.45
CA ARG A 104 0.31 -20.49 -15.00
C ARG A 104 0.93 -19.11 -14.73
N ALA A 105 0.79 -18.16 -15.65
CA ALA A 105 1.34 -16.81 -15.49
C ALA A 105 0.70 -16.03 -14.32
N GLU A 106 -0.62 -16.15 -14.12
CA GLU A 106 -1.29 -15.58 -12.95
C GLU A 106 -0.83 -16.22 -11.64
N TYR A 107 -0.60 -17.53 -11.62
CA TYR A 107 -0.08 -18.24 -10.46
C TYR A 107 1.34 -17.84 -10.12
N GLU A 108 2.24 -17.77 -11.11
CA GLU A 108 3.61 -17.27 -10.90
C GLU A 108 3.62 -15.86 -10.34
N LYS A 109 2.75 -15.00 -10.86
CA LYS A 109 2.59 -13.62 -10.37
C LYS A 109 2.11 -13.59 -8.92
N LYS A 110 1.13 -14.41 -8.55
CA LYS A 110 0.65 -14.52 -7.16
C LYS A 110 1.71 -15.10 -6.23
N ALA A 111 2.42 -16.15 -6.65
CA ALA A 111 3.50 -16.76 -5.88
C ALA A 111 4.65 -15.77 -5.65
N ARG A 112 5.00 -14.97 -6.67
CA ARG A 112 5.99 -13.89 -6.52
C ARG A 112 5.55 -12.84 -5.51
N LEU A 113 4.29 -12.39 -5.57
CA LEU A 113 3.74 -11.43 -4.61
C LEU A 113 3.73 -11.99 -3.19
N GLN A 114 3.35 -13.26 -3.01
CA GLN A 114 3.42 -13.92 -1.71
C GLN A 114 4.85 -14.03 -1.20
N ARG A 115 5.81 -14.44 -2.04
CA ARG A 115 7.24 -14.46 -1.68
C ARG A 115 7.74 -13.07 -1.28
N GLU A 116 7.34 -12.01 -1.98
CA GLU A 116 7.69 -10.63 -1.63
C GLU A 116 7.08 -10.20 -0.28
N GLN A 117 5.82 -10.56 0.01
CA GLN A 117 5.18 -10.31 1.31
C GLN A 117 5.82 -11.11 2.45
N VAL A 118 6.16 -12.37 2.19
CA VAL A 118 6.87 -13.22 3.14
C VAL A 118 8.26 -12.63 3.39
N LEU A 119 8.99 -12.21 2.36
CA LEU A 119 10.25 -11.49 2.50
C LEU A 119 10.08 -10.20 3.31
N GLU A 120 9.03 -9.41 3.07
CA GLU A 120 8.74 -8.20 3.86
C GLU A 120 8.50 -8.53 5.35
N ASN A 121 7.79 -9.62 5.65
CA ASN A 121 7.56 -10.11 7.01
C ASN A 121 8.83 -10.74 7.64
N LEU A 122 9.70 -11.34 6.82
CA LEU A 122 10.99 -11.90 7.22
C LEU A 122 12.05 -10.82 7.46
N VAL A 123 11.91 -9.64 6.83
CA VAL A 123 12.70 -8.43 7.13
C VAL A 123 12.26 -7.90 8.50
N ARG A 124 12.65 -8.66 9.54
CA ARG A 124 12.56 -8.35 10.96
C ARG A 124 13.67 -7.39 11.41
N SER A 125 14.44 -6.89 10.44
CA SER A 125 15.39 -5.80 10.59
C SER A 125 14.71 -4.47 10.29
N ARG A 126 14.80 -3.54 11.23
CA ARG A 126 14.36 -2.15 11.03
C ARG A 126 15.54 -1.23 11.21
N ALA A 127 15.74 -0.36 10.24
CA ALA A 127 16.82 0.60 10.24
C ALA A 127 16.24 2.01 10.15
N GLU A 128 16.69 2.91 11.01
CA GLU A 128 16.40 4.33 10.95
C GLU A 128 17.71 5.09 10.85
N PHE A 129 17.86 5.84 9.77
CA PHE A 129 18.98 6.72 9.52
C PHE A 129 18.48 8.15 9.52
N GLN A 130 19.09 9.02 10.33
CA GLN A 130 18.82 10.44 10.33
C GLN A 130 20.12 11.21 10.09
N LEU A 131 20.13 12.01 9.03
CA LEU A 131 21.26 12.82 8.61
C LEU A 131 20.87 14.30 8.70
N SER A 132 21.22 14.93 9.82
CA SER A 132 20.87 16.33 10.07
C SER A 132 21.92 17.24 9.45
N VAL A 133 21.50 18.01 8.45
CA VAL A 133 22.36 18.92 7.69
C VAL A 133 22.05 20.35 8.10
N ASP A 134 23.08 21.07 8.55
CA ASP A 134 23.01 22.49 8.79
C ASP A 134 23.37 23.24 7.49
N ALA A 135 22.38 23.91 6.91
CA ALA A 135 22.53 24.74 5.72
C ALA A 135 22.44 26.23 6.05
N SER A 136 22.44 26.63 7.33
CA SER A 136 22.38 28.04 7.74
C SER A 136 23.46 28.90 7.06
N GLN A 137 24.71 28.43 7.03
CA GLN A 137 25.82 29.13 6.38
C GLN A 137 25.72 29.22 4.84
N VAL A 138 24.80 28.49 4.22
CA VAL A 138 24.51 28.57 2.78
C VAL A 138 23.60 29.77 2.49
N PHE A 139 22.63 30.02 3.38
CA PHE A 139 21.61 31.07 3.21
C PHE A 139 21.98 32.37 3.90
N ASP A 140 22.59 32.30 5.09
CA ASP A 140 23.10 33.43 5.85
C ASP A 140 24.58 33.21 6.22
N PRO A 141 25.50 33.46 5.28
CA PRO A 141 26.92 33.23 5.51
C PRO A 141 27.51 34.28 6.44
N TYR A 142 28.00 33.84 7.60
CA TYR A 142 28.85 34.67 8.44
C TYR A 142 30.22 34.87 7.77
N ASP A 143 30.41 36.04 7.17
CA ASP A 143 31.71 36.48 6.69
C ASP A 143 32.38 37.32 7.80
N PRO A 144 33.46 36.84 8.44
CA PRO A 144 34.15 37.63 9.46
C PRO A 144 34.69 38.92 8.85
N PRO A 145 34.69 40.05 9.58
CA PRO A 145 35.22 41.30 9.08
C PRO A 145 36.70 41.12 8.74
N THR A 146 37.04 41.25 7.46
CA THR A 146 38.44 41.27 7.03
C THR A 146 39.03 42.61 7.41
N PHE A 147 39.96 42.63 8.37
CA PHE A 147 40.80 43.80 8.63
C PHE A 147 41.66 44.06 7.38
N THR A 148 41.20 44.99 6.55
CA THR A 148 41.99 45.55 5.47
C THR A 148 42.81 46.70 6.05
N ALA A 149 44.07 46.84 5.64
CA ALA A 149 44.85 48.02 5.97
C ALA A 149 44.14 49.26 5.38
N PHE A 150 44.26 50.41 6.06
CA PHE A 150 43.63 51.67 5.69
C PHE A 150 43.77 51.96 4.18
N GLY A 151 42.64 51.94 3.45
CA GLY A 151 42.57 52.40 2.05
C GLY A 151 42.46 51.33 0.97
N GLU A 152 42.50 50.02 1.27
CA GLU A 152 42.28 48.99 0.24
C GLU A 152 40.78 48.69 -0.01
N PRO A 153 40.28 48.80 -1.24
CA PRO A 153 38.91 48.40 -1.56
C PRO A 153 38.75 46.88 -1.42
N THR A 154 37.79 46.44 -0.60
CA THR A 154 37.44 45.02 -0.47
C THR A 154 37.03 44.46 -1.84
N LYS A 155 37.82 43.53 -2.39
CA LYS A 155 37.48 42.89 -3.68
C LYS A 155 36.15 42.13 -3.53
N PRO A 156 35.16 42.35 -4.41
CA PRO A 156 33.92 41.58 -4.35
C PRO A 156 34.24 40.10 -4.60
N LYS A 157 34.02 39.26 -3.58
CA LYS A 157 34.20 37.81 -3.71
C LYS A 157 33.17 37.28 -4.72
N LYS A 158 33.62 36.61 -5.79
CA LYS A 158 32.73 35.95 -6.76
C LYS A 158 31.87 34.90 -6.02
N LYS A 159 30.56 35.12 -5.98
CA LYS A 159 29.58 34.17 -5.42
C LYS A 159 29.42 32.98 -6.36
N SER A 160 30.19 31.91 -6.13
CA SER A 160 29.99 30.64 -6.84
C SER A 160 28.99 29.78 -6.06
N VAL A 161 27.91 29.34 -6.72
CA VAL A 161 26.86 28.50 -6.12
C VAL A 161 27.42 27.18 -5.58
N LEU A 162 28.39 26.59 -6.28
CA LEU A 162 29.06 25.36 -5.84
C LEU A 162 29.86 25.60 -4.54
N ARG A 163 30.49 26.77 -4.37
CA ARG A 163 31.18 27.14 -3.13
C ARG A 163 30.23 27.45 -1.98
N LEU A 164 29.00 27.87 -2.27
CA LEU A 164 27.96 28.05 -1.25
C LEU A 164 27.47 26.70 -0.74
N LEU A 165 27.26 25.72 -1.62
CA LEU A 165 26.83 24.37 -1.23
C LEU A 165 27.87 23.63 -0.38
N THR A 166 29.17 23.89 -0.56
CA THR A 166 30.22 23.32 0.30
C THR A 166 30.22 23.86 1.73
N ARG A 167 29.43 24.91 2.04
CA ARG A 167 29.28 25.43 3.40
C ARG A 167 28.25 24.68 4.24
N ALA A 168 27.46 23.79 3.64
CA ALA A 168 26.56 22.92 4.39
C ALA A 168 27.38 21.94 5.25
N GLN A 169 27.05 21.85 6.54
CA GLN A 169 27.75 21.00 7.49
C GLN A 169 26.85 19.89 8.00
N LEU A 170 27.43 18.73 8.29
CA LEU A 170 26.73 17.65 8.96
C LEU A 170 26.68 17.94 10.46
N GLN A 171 25.51 18.30 10.99
CA GLN A 171 25.33 18.61 12.41
C GLN A 171 25.29 17.32 13.24
N GLN A 172 24.49 16.35 12.81
CA GLN A 172 24.27 15.10 13.54
C GLN A 172 23.92 13.95 12.61
N LEU A 173 24.57 12.81 12.81
CA LEU A 173 24.20 11.51 12.24
C LEU A 173 23.63 10.62 13.33
N PHE A 174 22.39 10.19 13.17
CA PHE A 174 21.74 9.21 14.04
C PHE A 174 21.44 7.95 13.25
N MET A 175 21.81 6.80 13.81
CA MET A 175 21.54 5.49 13.23
C MET A 175 20.94 4.61 14.30
N ARG A 176 19.83 3.96 14.01
CA ARG A 176 19.22 2.94 14.86
C ARG A 176 18.94 1.72 14.03
N HIS A 177 19.45 0.57 14.46
CA HIS A 177 19.19 -0.71 13.83
C HIS A 177 18.63 -1.68 14.85
N SER A 178 17.50 -2.31 14.57
CA SER A 178 16.88 -3.29 15.46
C SER A 178 16.56 -4.58 14.75
N PHE A 179 16.89 -5.69 15.38
CA PHE A 179 16.50 -7.03 14.99
C PHE A 179 15.49 -7.57 15.98
N GLN A 180 14.40 -8.13 15.46
CA GLN A 180 13.38 -8.78 16.26
C GLN A 180 13.37 -10.28 15.98
N THR A 181 13.34 -11.07 17.04
CA THR A 181 13.16 -12.52 16.98
C THR A 181 12.03 -12.96 17.91
N GLU A 182 11.30 -13.98 17.51
CA GLU A 182 10.21 -14.57 18.29
C GLU A 182 10.81 -15.77 19.02
N LEU A 183 10.89 -15.70 20.36
CA LEU A 183 11.39 -16.81 21.18
C LEU A 183 10.29 -17.86 21.43
N GLY A 184 9.02 -17.46 21.29
CA GLY A 184 7.85 -18.32 21.36
C GLY A 184 6.60 -17.56 20.96
N SER A 185 5.43 -18.18 21.08
CA SER A 185 4.14 -17.58 20.67
C SER A 185 3.77 -16.32 21.45
N GLN A 186 4.26 -16.18 22.69
CA GLN A 186 3.95 -15.08 23.60
C GLN A 186 5.16 -14.21 23.97
N THR A 187 6.35 -14.56 23.48
CA THR A 187 7.61 -13.92 23.88
C THR A 187 8.43 -13.51 22.67
N GLN A 188 8.83 -12.24 22.63
CA GLN A 188 9.64 -11.68 21.55
C GLN A 188 10.87 -11.01 22.14
N ALA A 189 12.03 -11.26 21.55
CA ALA A 189 13.26 -10.57 21.89
C ALA A 189 13.62 -9.57 20.78
N VAL A 190 14.03 -8.37 21.19
CA VAL A 190 14.49 -7.32 20.28
C VAL A 190 15.87 -6.88 20.73
N ILE A 191 16.82 -6.92 19.81
CA ILE A 191 18.16 -6.36 20.01
C ILE A 191 18.25 -5.13 19.13
N SER A 192 18.57 -3.98 19.74
CA SER A 192 18.68 -2.72 19.00
C SER A 192 19.99 -2.01 19.31
N GLY A 193 20.72 -1.63 18.28
CA GLY A 193 21.86 -0.72 18.36
C GLY A 193 21.41 0.69 17.98
N SER A 194 21.83 1.69 18.73
CA SER A 194 21.67 3.10 18.37
C SER A 194 23.01 3.80 18.46
N MET A 195 23.26 4.70 17.51
CA MET A 195 24.48 5.48 17.41
C MET A 195 24.08 6.93 17.10
N VAL A 196 24.65 7.87 17.84
CA VAL A 196 24.58 9.30 17.56
C VAL A 196 26.00 9.80 17.40
N SER A 197 26.30 10.44 16.28
CA SER A 197 27.51 11.24 16.09
C SER A 197 27.10 12.69 15.90
N SER A 198 27.61 13.58 16.75
CA SER A 198 27.37 15.02 16.67
C SER A 198 28.69 15.75 16.83
N SER A 199 28.99 16.66 15.89
CA SER A 199 30.15 17.55 15.96
C SER A 199 31.48 16.84 16.25
N GLY A 200 31.73 15.69 15.60
CA GLY A 200 32.96 14.91 15.74
C GLY A 200 33.02 13.99 16.97
N THR A 201 32.04 14.05 17.87
CA THR A 201 31.91 13.12 19.00
C THR A 201 30.78 12.12 18.75
N GLY A 202 31.11 10.83 18.86
CA GLY A 202 30.18 9.73 18.64
C GLY A 202 29.93 8.94 19.90
N GLY A 203 28.67 8.58 20.15
CA GLY A 203 28.26 7.67 21.21
C GLY A 203 27.29 6.63 20.67
N GLY A 204 27.46 5.38 21.08
CA GLY A 204 26.58 4.28 20.73
C GLY A 204 26.11 3.54 21.96
N ASN A 205 24.91 2.97 21.89
CA ASN A 205 24.42 2.07 22.91
C ASN A 205 23.66 0.89 22.28
N ILE A 206 23.76 -0.26 22.92
CA ILE A 206 23.03 -1.48 22.56
C ILE A 206 21.98 -1.71 23.62
N MET A 207 20.74 -1.91 23.20
CA MET A 207 19.59 -2.15 24.05
C MET A 207 18.97 -3.50 23.71
N GLY A 208 18.99 -4.41 24.68
CA GLY A 208 18.24 -5.66 24.63
C GLY A 208 16.86 -5.45 25.23
N THR A 209 15.83 -6.02 24.61
CA THR A 209 14.44 -5.89 25.03
C THR A 209 13.73 -7.23 24.94
N VAL A 210 13.03 -7.62 26.00
CA VAL A 210 12.16 -8.81 26.03
C VAL A 210 10.73 -8.33 26.19
N ARG A 211 9.89 -8.68 25.22
CA ARG A 211 8.44 -8.46 25.25
C ARG A 211 7.77 -9.78 25.58
N HIS A 212 6.86 -9.76 26.53
CA HIS A 212 6.11 -10.93 26.93
C HIS A 212 4.63 -10.58 27.12
N THR A 213 3.74 -11.34 26.48
CA THR A 213 2.30 -11.22 26.65
C THR A 213 1.84 -12.24 27.69
N LEU A 214 1.66 -11.80 28.95
CA LEU A 214 1.23 -12.69 30.05
C LEU A 214 -0.23 -13.12 29.88
N SER A 215 -1.08 -12.23 29.38
CA SER A 215 -2.47 -12.51 29.05
C SER A 215 -2.94 -11.60 27.91
N PRO A 216 -4.11 -11.87 27.28
CA PRO A 216 -4.67 -10.97 26.27
C PRO A 216 -4.91 -9.53 26.77
N LYS A 217 -5.04 -9.36 28.10
CA LYS A 217 -5.23 -8.05 28.74
C LYS A 217 -3.94 -7.44 29.29
N LEU A 218 -2.91 -8.23 29.57
CA LEU A 218 -1.68 -7.79 30.21
C LEU A 218 -0.46 -8.20 29.38
N SER A 219 0.31 -7.22 28.92
CA SER A 219 1.60 -7.43 28.30
C SER A 219 2.67 -6.55 28.94
N GLY A 220 3.92 -6.99 28.85
CA GLY A 220 5.07 -6.31 29.43
C GLY A 220 6.27 -6.29 28.48
N GLU A 221 7.10 -5.26 28.60
CA GLU A 221 8.35 -5.08 27.88
C GLU A 221 9.44 -4.69 28.90
N ILE A 222 10.50 -5.48 29.00
CA ILE A 222 11.68 -5.16 29.81
C ILE A 222 12.82 -4.85 28.85
N SER A 223 13.42 -3.67 28.97
CA SER A 223 14.58 -3.27 28.18
C SER A 223 15.74 -2.87 29.08
N ALA A 224 16.95 -3.23 28.67
CA ALA A 224 18.18 -2.85 29.35
C ALA A 224 19.24 -2.44 28.32
N THR A 225 19.92 -1.32 28.60
CA THR A 225 21.04 -0.85 27.78
C THR A 225 22.38 -1.36 28.32
N LEU A 226 23.27 -1.82 27.45
CA LEU A 226 24.54 -2.45 27.81
C LEU A 226 25.64 -1.43 28.17
N LEU A 227 25.74 -0.35 27.39
CA LEU A 227 26.79 0.68 27.54
C LEU A 227 26.29 1.86 28.39
N LYS A 228 27.22 2.74 28.83
CA LYS A 228 26.85 3.95 29.57
C LYS A 228 26.10 4.94 28.66
N PRO A 229 25.04 5.61 29.13
CA PRO A 229 24.36 5.40 30.41
C PRO A 229 23.58 4.08 30.46
N ARG A 230 23.72 3.32 31.56
CA ARG A 230 22.98 2.07 31.77
C ARG A 230 21.60 2.38 32.31
N ILE A 231 20.57 2.03 31.56
CA ILE A 231 19.17 2.30 31.85
C ILE A 231 18.42 0.97 31.75
N CYS A 232 17.62 0.69 32.77
CA CYS A 232 16.62 -0.38 32.76
C CYS A 232 15.23 0.25 32.66
N THR A 233 14.42 -0.22 31.72
CA THR A 233 13.03 0.23 31.55
C THR A 233 12.09 -0.96 31.59
N LEU A 234 11.08 -0.90 32.45
CA LEU A 234 9.95 -1.81 32.45
C LEU A 234 8.74 -1.04 31.93
N LYS A 235 8.09 -1.55 30.88
CA LYS A 235 6.81 -1.05 30.39
C LYS A 235 5.76 -2.13 30.57
N THR A 236 4.58 -1.77 31.04
CA THR A 236 3.44 -2.68 31.16
C THR A 236 2.22 -2.05 30.52
N PHE A 237 1.48 -2.86 29.77
CA PHE A 237 0.25 -2.48 29.08
C PHE A 237 -0.87 -3.34 29.65
N TYR A 238 -1.87 -2.69 30.23
CA TYR A 238 -3.01 -3.37 30.84
C TYR A 238 -4.32 -2.82 30.27
N ASN A 239 -5.02 -3.66 29.51
CA ASN A 239 -6.35 -3.37 28.98
C ASN A 239 -7.41 -3.78 30.00
N ILE A 240 -8.00 -2.79 30.68
CA ILE A 240 -9.09 -3.02 31.65
C ILE A 240 -10.33 -3.52 30.91
N SER A 241 -10.68 -2.82 29.82
CA SER A 241 -11.82 -3.12 28.95
C SER A 241 -11.45 -2.83 27.49
N SER A 242 -12.36 -3.10 26.55
CA SER A 242 -12.18 -2.73 25.14
C SER A 242 -11.95 -1.23 24.92
N ASP A 243 -12.45 -0.41 25.84
CA ASP A 243 -12.43 1.04 25.73
C ASP A 243 -11.47 1.70 26.72
N SER A 244 -10.88 0.98 27.68
CA SER A 244 -10.05 1.54 28.75
C SER A 244 -8.73 0.79 28.93
N PHE A 245 -7.64 1.54 29.03
CA PHE A 245 -6.29 0.99 29.17
C PHE A 245 -5.46 1.77 30.20
N ILE A 246 -4.47 1.09 30.76
CA ILE A 246 -3.42 1.66 31.61
C ILE A 246 -2.08 1.21 31.05
N ASN A 247 -1.19 2.18 30.80
CA ASN A 247 0.20 1.93 30.47
C ASN A 247 1.09 2.47 31.58
N MET A 248 2.04 1.69 32.07
CA MET A 248 3.02 2.12 33.07
C MET A 248 4.43 1.92 32.52
N ASP A 249 5.21 2.99 32.46
CA ASP A 249 6.65 2.96 32.16
C ASP A 249 7.45 3.29 33.43
N ALA A 250 8.27 2.36 33.90
CA ALA A 250 9.21 2.54 35.00
C ALA A 250 10.64 2.53 34.47
N GLN A 251 11.35 3.64 34.64
CA GLN A 251 12.73 3.80 34.17
C GLN A 251 13.68 3.97 35.37
N SER A 252 14.70 3.11 35.46
CA SER A 252 15.76 3.21 36.46
C SER A 252 17.11 3.37 35.78
N ARG A 253 17.89 4.37 36.22
CA ARG A 253 19.30 4.55 35.81
C ARG A 253 20.27 3.94 36.84
N THR A 254 19.78 3.66 38.05
CA THR A 254 20.59 3.23 39.19
C THR A 254 19.68 2.56 40.20
N ILE A 255 20.14 1.49 40.84
CA ILE A 255 19.38 0.75 41.86
C ILE A 255 19.25 1.56 43.16
N TYR A 256 20.21 2.44 43.45
CA TYR A 256 20.24 3.33 44.62
C TYR A 256 19.20 4.46 44.61
N ALA A 257 18.47 4.65 43.51
CA ALA A 257 17.37 5.61 43.44
C ALA A 257 16.11 4.92 42.93
N PRO A 258 14.92 5.34 43.41
CA PRO A 258 13.67 4.78 42.90
C PRO A 258 13.51 5.11 41.41
N PRO A 259 12.84 4.22 40.66
CA PRO A 259 12.57 4.44 39.25
C PRO A 259 11.63 5.62 39.04
N THR A 260 11.86 6.38 37.97
CA THR A 260 10.88 7.36 37.50
C THR A 260 9.73 6.62 36.86
N LEU A 261 8.51 6.87 37.34
CA LEU A 261 7.27 6.25 36.86
C LEU A 261 6.51 7.22 35.95
N LYS A 262 6.06 6.73 34.81
CA LYS A 262 5.09 7.37 33.91
C LYS A 262 3.87 6.46 33.80
N ILE A 263 2.72 6.91 34.27
CA ILE A 263 1.47 6.16 34.25
C ILE A 263 0.51 6.88 33.31
N THR A 264 0.01 6.20 32.29
CA THR A 264 -0.94 6.72 31.30
C THR A 264 -2.24 5.93 31.41
N THR A 265 -3.31 6.58 31.82
CA THR A 265 -4.65 5.98 31.88
C THR A 265 -5.50 6.60 30.79
N GLY A 266 -6.08 5.79 29.92
CA GLY A 266 -6.89 6.26 28.80
C GLY A 266 -8.23 5.55 28.70
N ARG A 267 -9.21 6.26 28.16
CA ARG A 267 -10.53 5.73 27.85
C ARG A 267 -11.09 6.34 26.56
N ARG A 268 -11.80 5.53 25.78
CA ARG A 268 -12.64 6.00 24.68
C ARG A 268 -13.82 6.82 25.23
N LEU A 269 -13.84 8.11 24.90
CA LEU A 269 -14.89 9.04 25.35
C LEU A 269 -16.05 9.09 24.36
N PHE A 270 -15.75 8.98 23.06
CA PHE A 270 -16.71 9.00 21.97
C PHE A 270 -16.39 7.93 20.93
N ALA A 271 -17.30 7.68 19.99
CA ALA A 271 -17.11 6.67 18.94
C ALA A 271 -15.80 6.84 18.13
N THR A 272 -15.23 8.05 18.05
CA THR A 272 -13.99 8.29 17.30
C THR A 272 -12.89 8.91 18.14
N THR A 273 -13.12 9.14 19.44
CA THR A 273 -12.24 9.96 20.29
C THR A 273 -11.93 9.23 21.59
N SER A 274 -10.66 9.16 21.92
CA SER A 274 -10.14 8.66 23.18
C SER A 274 -9.42 9.76 23.94
N GLY A 275 -9.72 9.87 25.22
CA GLY A 275 -8.98 10.72 26.14
C GLY A 275 -7.99 9.91 26.95
N TYR A 276 -6.88 10.53 27.33
CA TYR A 276 -5.89 9.93 28.21
C TYR A 276 -5.28 10.96 29.14
N ILE A 277 -4.86 10.49 30.31
CA ILE A 277 -4.14 11.26 31.31
C ILE A 277 -2.81 10.56 31.55
N THR A 278 -1.73 11.31 31.42
CA THR A 278 -0.37 10.84 31.67
C THR A 278 0.19 11.54 32.89
N TYR A 279 0.52 10.79 33.93
CA TYR A 279 1.21 11.29 35.11
C TYR A 279 2.68 10.82 35.10
N ARG A 280 3.62 11.76 35.14
CA ARG A 280 5.05 11.49 35.30
C ARG A 280 5.50 11.97 36.67
N THR A 281 5.96 11.03 37.50
CA THR A 281 6.42 11.28 38.87
C THR A 281 7.64 12.20 38.94
N GLY A 282 8.54 12.14 37.96
CA GLY A 282 9.86 12.78 38.07
C GLY A 282 10.80 11.97 38.96
N ALA A 283 11.94 12.54 39.35
CA ALA A 283 12.81 11.95 40.36
C ALA A 283 12.19 12.19 41.75
N TRP A 284 12.05 11.11 42.51
CA TRP A 284 11.54 11.13 43.88
C TRP A 284 12.49 10.33 44.79
N SER A 285 12.30 10.48 46.10
CA SER A 285 13.03 9.73 47.12
C SER A 285 12.05 9.21 48.15
N LEU A 286 12.34 8.04 48.72
CA LEU A 286 11.56 7.42 49.78
C LEU A 286 12.48 7.12 50.96
N GLY A 287 12.39 7.94 52.01
CA GLY A 287 13.32 7.87 53.14
C GLY A 287 14.77 8.07 52.69
N SER A 288 15.65 7.12 52.99
CA SER A 288 17.06 7.13 52.58
C SER A 288 17.29 6.72 51.11
N TRP A 289 16.27 6.18 50.42
CA TRP A 289 16.39 5.72 49.04
C TRP A 289 16.18 6.89 48.06
N GLY A 290 17.21 7.25 47.30
CA GLY A 290 17.15 8.32 46.29
C GLY A 290 18.14 9.47 46.51
N GLY A 291 18.57 9.73 47.75
CA GLY A 291 19.51 10.82 48.10
C GLY A 291 18.96 12.23 47.81
N ASP A 292 19.84 13.21 47.65
CA ASP A 292 19.44 14.60 47.38
C ASP A 292 18.72 14.76 46.03
N MET A 293 17.45 15.12 46.10
CA MET A 293 16.60 15.39 44.91
C MET A 293 16.84 16.75 44.28
N SER A 294 17.48 17.68 44.99
CA SER A 294 17.71 19.06 44.53
C SER A 294 18.53 19.13 43.23
N ARG A 295 19.49 18.20 43.06
CA ARG A 295 20.38 18.14 41.89
C ARG A 295 19.84 17.31 40.73
N LYS A 296 18.68 16.65 40.86
CA LYS A 296 18.12 15.80 39.80
C LYS A 296 17.22 16.60 38.85
N MET A 297 17.44 16.39 37.56
CA MET A 297 16.75 17.10 36.47
C MET A 297 15.37 16.53 36.13
N ASP A 298 15.06 15.28 36.45
CA ASP A 298 13.74 14.72 36.16
C ASP A 298 12.70 15.31 37.14
N LYS A 299 11.77 16.14 36.65
CA LYS A 299 10.69 16.71 37.45
C LYS A 299 9.32 16.17 37.04
N SER A 300 8.34 16.36 37.92
CA SER A 300 6.99 15.87 37.74
C SER A 300 6.23 16.66 36.67
N SER A 301 5.35 15.98 35.95
CA SER A 301 4.45 16.57 34.95
C SER A 301 3.17 15.76 34.80
N VAL A 302 2.08 16.42 34.42
CA VAL A 302 0.78 15.84 34.12
C VAL A 302 0.39 16.28 32.72
N ALA A 303 -0.01 15.35 31.86
CA ALA A 303 -0.55 15.64 30.55
C ALA A 303 -1.97 15.10 30.40
N LEU A 304 -2.83 15.90 29.80
CA LEU A 304 -4.19 15.59 29.41
C LEU A 304 -4.24 15.57 27.89
N GLY A 305 -4.57 14.42 27.30
CA GLY A 305 -4.58 14.23 25.86
C GLY A 305 -5.93 13.77 25.35
N LEU A 306 -6.28 14.23 24.15
CA LEU A 306 -7.38 13.74 23.34
C LEU A 306 -6.80 13.31 22.01
N SER A 307 -7.12 12.10 21.55
CA SER A 307 -6.77 11.63 20.22
C SER A 307 -7.96 10.96 19.57
N GLY A 308 -8.14 11.18 18.29
CA GLY A 308 -9.23 10.59 17.55
C GLY A 308 -8.83 10.21 16.13
N SER A 309 -9.49 9.17 15.63
CA SER A 309 -9.30 8.68 14.27
C SER A 309 -10.65 8.41 13.64
N LYS A 310 -10.89 9.09 12.52
CA LYS A 310 -11.98 8.87 11.57
C LYS A 310 -11.36 8.30 10.28
N LYS A 311 -12.15 7.64 9.44
CA LYS A 311 -11.69 6.93 8.22
C LYS A 311 -10.57 7.64 7.43
N ASN A 312 -10.65 8.96 7.28
CA ASN A 312 -9.64 9.76 6.57
C ASN A 312 -8.90 10.78 7.46
N ASP A 313 -9.35 11.05 8.68
CA ASP A 313 -8.86 12.17 9.50
C ASP A 313 -8.38 11.65 10.85
N ASN A 314 -7.18 12.05 11.28
CA ASN A 314 -6.73 11.83 12.65
C ASN A 314 -6.37 13.16 13.29
N TYR A 315 -6.69 13.31 14.55
CA TYR A 315 -6.32 14.48 15.33
C TYR A 315 -5.80 14.07 16.69
N SER A 316 -4.90 14.88 17.24
CA SER A 316 -4.46 14.81 18.63
C SER A 316 -4.34 16.21 19.21
N LEU A 317 -4.69 16.33 20.48
CA LEU A 317 -4.53 17.52 21.32
C LEU A 317 -3.93 17.04 22.63
N GLU A 318 -2.86 17.68 23.08
CA GLU A 318 -2.20 17.38 24.35
C GLU A 318 -1.95 18.67 25.12
N LEU A 319 -2.38 18.69 26.38
CA LEU A 319 -2.15 19.76 27.33
C LEU A 319 -1.28 19.20 28.45
N GLN A 320 -0.02 19.61 28.50
CA GLN A 320 0.89 19.23 29.57
C GLN A 320 1.13 20.42 30.51
N THR A 321 1.03 20.16 31.81
CA THR A 321 1.53 21.05 32.86
C THR A 321 2.65 20.33 33.59
N GLY A 322 3.78 21.02 33.78
CA GLY A 322 4.94 20.40 34.40
C GLY A 322 5.89 21.43 34.97
N ILE A 323 6.69 21.01 35.94
CA ILE A 323 7.64 21.90 36.63
C ILE A 323 8.73 22.42 35.66
N ILE A 324 9.12 21.61 34.67
CA ILE A 324 10.13 21.98 33.66
C ILE A 324 9.48 22.64 32.45
N ALA A 325 8.45 21.99 31.90
CA ALA A 325 7.82 22.42 30.66
C ALA A 325 6.32 22.16 30.73
N SER A 326 5.56 23.20 30.43
CA SER A 326 4.14 23.16 30.15
C SER A 326 3.96 23.42 28.67
N HIS A 327 3.08 22.66 28.01
CA HIS A 327 2.84 22.83 26.59
C HIS A 327 1.40 22.51 26.18
N ILE A 328 0.99 23.11 25.07
CA ILE A 328 -0.22 22.80 24.33
C ILE A 328 0.26 22.33 22.96
N ALA A 329 -0.02 21.07 22.60
CA ALA A 329 0.35 20.50 21.32
C ALA A 329 -0.90 20.02 20.58
N THR A 330 -0.94 20.28 19.28
CA THR A 330 -2.02 19.90 18.38
C THR A 330 -1.44 19.24 17.14
N GLU A 331 -2.03 18.14 16.71
CA GLU A 331 -1.73 17.49 15.42
C GLU A 331 -3.04 17.20 14.70
N TYR A 332 -3.08 17.49 13.41
CA TYR A 332 -4.17 17.14 12.53
C TYR A 332 -3.60 16.52 11.25
N SER A 333 -4.10 15.35 10.89
CA SER A 333 -3.71 14.64 9.67
C SER A 333 -4.93 14.24 8.85
N ARG A 334 -4.86 14.48 7.54
CA ARG A 334 -5.95 14.18 6.61
C ARG A 334 -5.45 13.41 5.41
N LYS A 335 -6.12 12.30 5.10
CA LYS A 335 -5.89 11.50 3.90
C LYS A 335 -6.72 12.08 2.74
N LEU A 336 -6.06 12.77 1.82
CA LEU A 336 -6.71 13.36 0.63
C LEU A 336 -7.02 12.29 -0.43
N THR A 337 -6.11 11.35 -0.62
CA THR A 337 -6.22 10.27 -1.61
C THR A 337 -5.57 9.02 -1.02
N ASN A 338 -5.74 7.85 -1.65
CA ASN A 338 -5.04 6.63 -1.23
C ASN A 338 -3.51 6.76 -1.23
N GLN A 339 -2.97 7.73 -1.96
CA GLN A 339 -1.54 7.99 -2.07
C GLN A 339 -1.04 9.17 -1.24
N VAL A 340 -1.89 10.11 -0.81
CA VAL A 340 -1.43 11.38 -0.19
C VAL A 340 -2.09 11.62 1.16
N ARG A 341 -1.27 11.90 2.16
CA ARG A 341 -1.67 12.31 3.50
C ARG A 341 -0.98 13.62 3.87
N ILE A 342 -1.76 14.60 4.31
CA ILE A 342 -1.25 15.86 4.86
C ILE A 342 -1.24 15.77 6.38
N ARG A 343 -0.23 16.38 7.00
CA ARG A 343 -0.11 16.54 8.45
C ARG A 343 0.19 18.00 8.77
N ILE A 344 -0.50 18.53 9.75
CA ILE A 344 -0.30 19.87 10.30
C ILE A 344 -0.13 19.67 11.79
N SER A 345 0.89 20.27 12.40
CA SER A 345 1.03 20.27 13.84
C SER A 345 1.43 21.64 14.35
N GLY A 346 1.07 21.93 15.60
CA GLY A 346 1.43 23.17 16.26
C GLY A 346 1.57 22.94 17.74
N ALA A 347 2.64 23.45 18.33
CA ALA A 347 2.89 23.34 19.75
C ALA A 347 3.37 24.67 20.33
N ILE A 348 2.80 25.05 21.46
CA ILE A 348 3.23 26.19 22.28
C ILE A 348 3.72 25.62 23.58
N SER A 349 4.96 25.88 23.94
CA SER A 349 5.60 25.33 25.12
C SER A 349 6.42 26.38 25.86
N THR A 350 6.47 26.32 27.20
CA THR A 350 7.25 27.27 28.00
C THR A 350 8.76 27.12 27.78
N MET A 351 9.24 25.91 27.46
CA MET A 351 10.67 25.63 27.25
C MET A 351 11.07 25.57 25.77
N GLY A 352 10.21 25.03 24.90
CA GLY A 352 10.48 24.90 23.47
C GLY A 352 9.85 26.00 22.61
N GLY A 353 9.26 27.02 23.24
CA GLY A 353 8.60 28.15 22.59
C GLY A 353 7.45 27.73 21.67
N VAL A 354 7.28 28.45 20.57
CA VAL A 354 6.19 28.23 19.60
C VAL A 354 6.74 27.53 18.37
N SER A 355 6.13 26.42 17.99
CA SER A 355 6.46 25.67 16.78
C SER A 355 5.20 25.34 15.99
N ALA A 356 5.32 25.34 14.67
CA ALA A 356 4.31 24.95 13.71
C ALA A 356 4.98 24.12 12.63
N SER A 357 4.32 23.05 12.20
CA SER A 357 4.79 22.25 11.09
C SER A 357 3.69 21.87 10.12
N ILE A 358 4.09 21.77 8.86
CA ILE A 358 3.25 21.33 7.76
C ILE A 358 4.01 20.28 6.97
N GLY A 359 3.38 19.15 6.69
CA GLY A 359 4.00 18.08 5.94
C GLY A 359 3.04 17.31 5.06
N SER A 360 3.59 16.72 4.01
CA SER A 360 2.91 15.78 3.13
C SER A 360 3.63 14.45 3.12
N GLU A 361 2.87 13.36 3.03
CA GLU A 361 3.35 12.00 2.87
C GLU A 361 2.70 11.40 1.61
N HIS A 362 3.54 10.98 0.68
CA HIS A 362 3.19 10.45 -0.63
C HIS A 362 3.62 8.97 -0.72
N LYS A 363 2.66 8.07 -0.92
CA LYS A 363 2.89 6.67 -1.26
C LYS A 363 3.23 6.57 -2.75
N LEU A 364 4.52 6.49 -3.07
CA LEU A 364 5.03 6.47 -4.45
C LEU A 364 4.86 5.10 -5.11
N SER A 365 5.04 4.03 -4.34
CA SER A 365 4.86 2.63 -4.71
C SER A 365 4.19 1.88 -3.55
N GLU A 366 3.92 0.59 -3.71
CA GLU A 366 3.36 -0.25 -2.65
C GLU A 366 4.20 -0.22 -1.38
N HIS A 367 5.53 -0.29 -1.55
CA HIS A 367 6.51 -0.38 -0.47
C HIS A 367 7.28 0.92 -0.21
N ILE A 368 7.13 1.96 -1.04
CA ILE A 368 7.90 3.20 -0.93
C ILE A 368 6.98 4.36 -0.54
N ARG A 369 7.34 5.03 0.56
CA ARG A 369 6.71 6.29 0.97
C ARG A 369 7.76 7.39 1.05
N PHE A 370 7.40 8.54 0.51
CA PHE A 370 8.20 9.75 0.57
C PHE A 370 7.40 10.81 1.30
N GLY A 371 8.02 11.50 2.24
CA GLY A 371 7.41 12.57 3.01
C GLY A 371 8.29 13.81 2.99
N MET A 372 7.65 14.95 3.03
CA MET A 372 8.29 16.26 3.09
C MET A 372 7.57 17.05 4.17
N SER A 373 8.29 17.66 5.09
CA SER A 373 7.72 18.57 6.08
C SER A 373 8.57 19.80 6.28
N LEU A 374 7.92 20.91 6.59
CA LEU A 374 8.52 22.15 7.02
C LEU A 374 8.15 22.34 8.50
N ASP A 375 9.16 22.45 9.35
CA ASP A 375 9.03 22.80 10.75
C ASP A 375 9.56 24.22 10.94
N CYS A 376 8.75 25.09 11.54
CA CYS A 376 9.09 26.48 11.81
C CYS A 376 8.79 26.79 13.27
N GLY A 377 9.68 27.49 13.96
CA GLY A 377 9.39 27.91 15.33
C GLY A 377 10.46 28.77 15.96
N VAL A 378 10.11 29.36 17.11
CA VAL A 378 11.03 30.10 17.96
C VAL A 378 11.15 29.30 19.27
N PRO A 379 12.34 28.78 19.64
CA PRO A 379 13.66 29.04 19.06
C PRO A 379 14.15 28.00 18.03
N SER A 380 13.29 27.11 17.51
CA SER A 380 13.73 25.98 16.65
C SER A 380 14.20 26.38 15.23
N GLY A 381 13.96 27.61 14.80
CA GLY A 381 14.32 28.10 13.48
C GLY A 381 13.43 27.56 12.37
N VAL A 382 14.00 27.36 11.19
CA VAL A 382 13.32 26.84 9.99
C VAL A 382 14.03 25.57 9.52
N ILE A 383 13.31 24.44 9.51
CA ILE A 383 13.85 23.12 9.17
C ILE A 383 12.97 22.46 8.12
N VAL A 384 13.56 22.01 7.01
CA VAL A 384 12.88 21.19 6.01
C VAL A 384 13.30 19.74 6.18
N GLN A 385 12.36 18.85 6.47
CA GLN A 385 12.63 17.42 6.62
C GLN A 385 12.18 16.64 5.39
N PHE A 386 13.09 15.85 4.84
CA PHE A 386 12.78 14.82 3.84
C PHE A 386 12.77 13.46 4.50
N ARG A 387 11.75 12.67 4.25
CA ARG A 387 11.58 11.32 4.79
C ARG A 387 11.37 10.34 3.65
N ALA A 388 12.19 9.31 3.57
CA ALA A 388 11.97 8.18 2.68
C ALA A 388 11.86 6.91 3.52
N SER A 389 10.88 6.07 3.25
CA SER A 389 10.76 4.77 3.91
C SER A 389 10.44 3.66 2.92
N ARG A 390 11.16 2.54 3.04
CA ARG A 390 10.97 1.33 2.23
C ARG A 390 11.28 0.08 3.07
N LEU A 391 10.36 -0.90 3.11
CA LEU A 391 10.58 -2.25 3.67
C LEU A 391 11.31 -2.24 5.03
N GLY A 392 10.79 -1.50 6.02
CA GLY A 392 11.38 -1.40 7.37
C GLY A 392 12.60 -0.47 7.50
N GLN A 393 13.12 0.08 6.41
CA GLN A 393 14.18 1.08 6.40
C GLN A 393 13.57 2.49 6.30
N LYS A 394 14.00 3.40 7.16
CA LYS A 394 13.56 4.80 7.21
C LYS A 394 14.77 5.72 7.17
N ILE A 395 14.80 6.63 6.21
CA ILE A 395 15.82 7.66 6.05
C ILE A 395 15.15 9.00 6.28
N VAL A 396 15.70 9.82 7.18
CA VAL A 396 15.22 11.17 7.50
C VAL A 396 16.37 12.15 7.33
N ILE A 397 16.17 13.19 6.53
CA ILE A 397 17.18 14.23 6.27
C ILE A 397 16.56 15.56 6.66
N PRO A 398 16.70 16.00 7.92
CA PRO A 398 16.35 17.37 8.31
C PRO A 398 17.45 18.32 7.83
N VAL A 399 17.06 19.31 7.05
CA VAL A 399 17.91 20.40 6.56
C VAL A 399 17.53 21.66 7.33
N VAL A 400 18.42 22.11 8.20
CA VAL A 400 18.25 23.36 8.95
C VAL A 400 18.59 24.51 8.02
N LEU A 401 17.59 25.32 7.66
CA LEU A 401 17.77 26.49 6.78
C LEU A 401 18.25 27.70 7.58
N SER A 402 17.74 27.88 8.79
CA SER A 402 18.13 28.95 9.71
C SER A 402 17.90 28.52 11.16
N PRO A 403 18.81 28.86 12.09
CA PRO A 403 18.62 28.63 13.52
C PRO A 403 17.56 29.57 14.11
N GLU A 404 17.33 30.73 13.50
CA GLU A 404 16.30 31.69 13.90
C GLU A 404 15.11 31.62 12.94
N PHE A 405 13.93 32.02 13.41
CA PHE A 405 12.75 32.05 12.57
C PHE A 405 12.85 33.20 11.56
N ASP A 406 13.03 32.87 10.28
CA ASP A 406 12.93 33.80 9.16
C ASP A 406 11.75 33.41 8.27
N LEU A 407 10.79 34.33 8.12
CA LEU A 407 9.61 34.15 7.28
C LEU A 407 9.97 33.93 5.81
N LYS A 408 11.04 34.55 5.30
CA LYS A 408 11.46 34.39 3.90
C LYS A 408 11.95 32.96 3.66
N LEU A 409 12.82 32.45 4.53
CA LEU A 409 13.32 31.09 4.45
C LEU A 409 12.22 30.06 4.70
N ALA A 410 11.26 30.33 5.58
CA ALA A 410 10.08 29.48 5.76
C ALA A 410 9.23 29.41 4.47
N PHE A 411 8.98 30.55 3.82
CA PHE A 411 8.23 30.60 2.57
C PHE A 411 8.94 29.83 1.45
N PHE A 412 10.22 30.12 1.19
CA PHE A 412 10.97 29.41 0.15
C PHE A 412 11.22 27.94 0.50
N GLY A 413 11.38 27.61 1.77
CA GLY A 413 11.48 26.24 2.29
C GLY A 413 10.20 25.42 2.07
N ALA A 414 9.03 26.06 2.02
CA ALA A 414 7.78 25.40 1.60
C ALA A 414 7.66 25.31 0.07
N VAL A 415 7.82 26.45 -0.62
CA VAL A 415 7.47 26.58 -2.05
C VAL A 415 8.46 25.84 -2.95
N VAL A 416 9.77 25.96 -2.71
CA VAL A 416 10.78 25.38 -3.61
C VAL A 416 10.70 23.85 -3.62
N PRO A 417 10.76 23.14 -2.48
CA PRO A 417 10.63 21.68 -2.48
C PRO A 417 9.29 21.18 -3.05
N ALA A 418 8.19 21.89 -2.79
CA ALA A 418 6.88 21.56 -3.35
C ALA A 418 6.83 21.73 -4.88
N SER A 419 7.38 22.82 -5.41
CA SER A 419 7.47 23.06 -6.85
C SER A 419 8.37 22.04 -7.55
N VAL A 420 9.49 21.65 -6.93
CA VAL A 420 10.40 20.61 -7.45
C VAL A 420 9.70 19.26 -7.44
N ALA A 421 9.00 18.91 -6.37
CA ALA A 421 8.23 17.67 -6.30
C ALA A 421 7.12 17.63 -7.38
N MET A 422 6.41 18.74 -7.58
CA MET A 422 5.37 18.85 -8.62
C MET A 422 5.96 18.78 -10.03
N ALA A 423 7.09 19.43 -10.28
CA ALA A 423 7.80 19.37 -11.56
C ALA A 423 8.32 17.95 -11.84
N LEU A 424 8.93 17.28 -10.85
CA LEU A 424 9.37 15.88 -10.97
C LEU A 424 8.20 14.94 -11.26
N ASP A 425 7.06 15.15 -10.59
CA ASP A 425 5.86 14.35 -10.84
C ASP A 425 5.33 14.56 -12.28
N GLN A 426 5.23 15.80 -12.75
CA GLN A 426 4.69 16.09 -14.07
C GLN A 426 5.64 15.75 -15.22
N LEU A 427 6.94 16.03 -15.08
CA LEU A 427 7.93 15.92 -16.16
C LEU A 427 8.58 14.54 -16.25
N LEU A 428 8.73 13.82 -15.14
CA LEU A 428 9.42 12.52 -15.13
C LEU A 428 8.48 11.37 -14.77
N LEU A 429 7.72 11.47 -13.67
CA LEU A 429 6.94 10.34 -13.16
C LEU A 429 5.66 10.08 -13.98
N LYS A 430 4.86 11.11 -14.27
CA LYS A 430 3.64 10.98 -15.08
C LYS A 430 3.89 10.43 -16.48
N PRO A 431 4.85 10.93 -17.29
CA PRO A 431 5.07 10.37 -18.62
C PRO A 431 5.59 8.93 -18.55
N ARG A 432 6.46 8.59 -17.58
CA ARG A 432 6.88 7.20 -17.37
C ARG A 432 5.71 6.28 -17.02
N ARG A 433 4.84 6.70 -16.09
CA ARG A 433 3.63 5.93 -15.73
C ARG A 433 2.69 5.78 -16.91
N ARG A 434 2.46 6.84 -17.69
CA ARG A 434 1.63 6.78 -18.90
C ARG A 434 2.23 5.84 -19.95
N ARG A 435 3.55 5.86 -20.17
CA ARG A 435 4.26 4.92 -21.05
C ARG A 435 4.09 3.48 -20.58
N GLN A 436 4.35 3.21 -19.30
CA GLN A 436 4.17 1.87 -18.71
C GLN A 436 2.73 1.37 -18.80
N ILE A 437 1.74 2.25 -18.58
CA ILE A 437 0.32 1.89 -18.73
C ILE A 437 0.02 1.59 -20.20
N LYS A 438 0.50 2.41 -21.13
CA LYS A 438 0.29 2.20 -22.58
C LYS A 438 0.98 0.93 -23.08
N GLU A 439 2.21 0.67 -22.64
CA GLU A 439 2.95 -0.57 -22.93
C GLU A 439 2.20 -1.79 -22.39
N LYS A 440 1.73 -1.76 -21.13
CA LYS A 440 0.92 -2.85 -20.58
C LYS A 440 -0.41 -3.05 -21.31
N ILE A 441 -1.09 -1.96 -21.70
CA ILE A 441 -2.32 -2.05 -22.51
C ILE A 441 -1.99 -2.67 -23.88
N ARG A 442 -0.85 -2.32 -24.47
CA ARG A 442 -0.40 -2.88 -25.74
C ARG A 442 -0.05 -4.36 -25.62
N GLU A 443 0.71 -4.76 -24.61
CA GLU A 443 1.01 -6.16 -24.29
C GLU A 443 -0.28 -6.96 -24.12
N LEU A 444 -1.23 -6.47 -23.33
CA LEU A 444 -2.55 -7.10 -23.16
C LEU A 444 -3.35 -7.20 -24.47
N ARG A 445 -3.21 -6.24 -25.39
CA ARG A 445 -3.86 -6.29 -26.71
C ARG A 445 -3.20 -7.31 -27.64
N GLU A 446 -1.87 -7.44 -27.57
CA GLU A 446 -1.11 -8.43 -28.34
C GLU A 446 -1.41 -9.85 -27.83
N GLU A 447 -1.44 -10.06 -26.52
CA GLU A 447 -1.80 -11.34 -25.87
C GLU A 447 -3.23 -11.78 -26.23
N HIS A 448 -4.20 -10.86 -26.26
CA HIS A 448 -5.60 -11.17 -26.56
C HIS A 448 -6.02 -10.89 -28.01
N ALA A 449 -5.07 -10.78 -28.95
CA ALA A 449 -5.37 -10.43 -30.34
C ALA A 449 -6.31 -11.44 -31.03
N GLU A 450 -6.09 -12.74 -30.81
CA GLU A 450 -6.92 -13.81 -31.38
C GLU A 450 -8.35 -13.78 -30.83
N TYR A 451 -8.50 -13.60 -29.52
CA TYR A 451 -9.79 -13.45 -28.86
C TYR A 451 -10.57 -12.24 -29.40
N LEU A 452 -9.90 -11.09 -29.50
CA LEU A 452 -10.50 -9.87 -30.05
C LEU A 452 -10.91 -10.06 -31.52
N SER A 453 -10.10 -10.77 -32.30
CA SER A 453 -10.40 -11.05 -33.71
C SER A 453 -11.65 -11.94 -33.86
N THR A 454 -11.81 -12.93 -32.98
CA THR A 454 -12.95 -13.85 -32.98
C THR A 454 -14.22 -13.11 -32.58
N ARG A 455 -14.17 -12.33 -31.49
CA ARG A 455 -15.29 -11.50 -31.03
C ARG A 455 -15.70 -10.44 -32.04
N LYS A 456 -14.74 -9.86 -32.75
CA LYS A 456 -15.00 -8.91 -33.84
C LYS A 456 -15.78 -9.58 -34.98
N LYS A 457 -15.36 -10.78 -35.41
CA LYS A 457 -16.07 -11.54 -36.44
C LYS A 457 -17.50 -11.89 -36.01
N GLU A 458 -17.66 -12.45 -34.81
CA GLU A 458 -18.98 -12.79 -34.24
C GLU A 458 -19.92 -11.58 -34.18
N ALA A 459 -19.40 -10.41 -33.77
CA ALA A 459 -20.19 -9.19 -33.70
C ALA A 459 -20.58 -8.68 -35.09
N LEU A 460 -19.69 -8.71 -36.08
CA LEU A 460 -19.98 -8.30 -37.46
C LEU A 460 -21.02 -9.23 -38.11
N ASP A 461 -20.90 -10.54 -37.90
CA ASP A 461 -21.87 -11.52 -38.38
C ASP A 461 -23.25 -11.27 -37.75
N ALA A 462 -23.30 -10.99 -36.44
CA ALA A 462 -24.53 -10.65 -35.75
C ALA A 462 -25.13 -9.32 -36.25
N GLN A 463 -24.32 -8.30 -36.51
CA GLN A 463 -24.78 -7.04 -37.10
C GLN A 463 -25.38 -7.27 -38.49
N HIS A 464 -24.72 -8.08 -39.33
CA HIS A 464 -25.20 -8.43 -40.66
C HIS A 464 -26.57 -9.12 -40.60
N LEU A 465 -26.74 -10.10 -39.72
CA LEU A 465 -28.02 -10.80 -39.52
C LEU A 465 -29.15 -9.87 -39.01
N MET A 466 -28.81 -8.78 -38.32
CA MET A 466 -29.76 -7.82 -37.77
C MET A 466 -30.17 -6.71 -38.74
N THR A 467 -29.49 -6.56 -39.89
CA THR A 467 -29.74 -5.47 -40.84
C THR A 467 -31.19 -5.43 -41.32
N GLU A 468 -31.76 -6.56 -41.75
CA GLU A 468 -33.15 -6.63 -42.23
C GLU A 468 -34.15 -6.25 -41.13
N ILE A 469 -33.90 -6.69 -39.89
CA ILE A 469 -34.75 -6.37 -38.72
C ILE A 469 -34.67 -4.88 -38.41
N ALA A 470 -33.46 -4.30 -38.44
CA ALA A 470 -33.22 -2.89 -38.19
C ALA A 470 -33.91 -2.01 -39.24
N GLU A 471 -33.80 -2.35 -40.52
CA GLU A 471 -34.48 -1.65 -41.61
C GLU A 471 -36.00 -1.72 -41.49
N ARG A 472 -36.54 -2.90 -41.16
CA ARG A 472 -37.97 -3.07 -40.96
C ARG A 472 -38.47 -2.18 -39.82
N LYS A 473 -37.77 -2.15 -38.68
CA LYS A 473 -38.11 -1.28 -37.55
C LYS A 473 -37.96 0.19 -37.89
N ARG A 474 -36.90 0.57 -38.62
CA ARG A 474 -36.69 1.93 -39.11
C ARG A 474 -37.85 2.41 -39.96
N ARG A 475 -38.27 1.63 -40.96
CA ARG A 475 -39.42 1.96 -41.83
C ARG A 475 -40.75 2.04 -41.07
N GLN A 476 -40.90 1.30 -39.98
CA GLN A 476 -42.08 1.36 -39.12
C GLN A 476 -42.12 2.65 -38.28
N GLU A 477 -40.99 3.04 -37.71
CA GLU A 477 -40.87 4.25 -36.89
C GLU A 477 -40.92 5.52 -37.74
N GLU A 478 -40.32 5.55 -38.93
CA GLU A 478 -40.38 6.70 -39.85
C GLU A 478 -41.80 7.06 -40.30
N LYS A 479 -42.74 6.11 -40.28
CA LYS A 479 -44.17 6.35 -40.58
C LYS A 479 -44.92 6.97 -39.41
N LYS A 480 -44.40 6.87 -38.19
CA LYS A 480 -45.04 7.42 -36.98
C LYS A 480 -44.64 8.89 -36.83
N LYS A 481 -45.60 9.72 -36.44
CA LYS A 481 -45.37 11.16 -36.20
C LYS A 481 -44.39 11.43 -35.05
N ASP A 482 -44.41 10.56 -34.04
CA ASP A 482 -43.51 10.56 -32.88
C ASP A 482 -42.54 9.35 -32.90
N GLY A 483 -42.12 8.91 -34.09
CA GLY A 483 -41.17 7.81 -34.24
C GLY A 483 -39.76 8.17 -33.80
N LEU A 484 -39.04 7.21 -33.21
CA LEU A 484 -37.62 7.34 -32.90
C LEU A 484 -36.79 6.52 -33.88
N THR A 485 -35.90 7.18 -34.61
CA THR A 485 -35.03 6.56 -35.60
C THR A 485 -33.57 6.87 -35.28
N ILE A 486 -32.72 5.85 -35.21
CA ILE A 486 -31.29 6.00 -34.94
C ILE A 486 -30.61 6.41 -36.24
N VAL A 487 -29.83 7.50 -36.17
CA VAL A 487 -29.09 8.04 -37.31
C VAL A 487 -27.69 7.44 -37.34
N LYS A 488 -26.95 7.57 -36.24
CA LYS A 488 -25.61 6.97 -36.05
C LYS A 488 -25.43 6.58 -34.59
N ALA A 489 -24.74 5.48 -34.34
CA ALA A 489 -24.34 5.09 -32.99
C ALA A 489 -22.92 4.52 -32.99
N TRP A 490 -22.05 5.09 -32.15
CA TRP A 490 -20.66 4.69 -32.03
C TRP A 490 -20.34 4.21 -30.63
N TYR A 491 -19.58 3.11 -30.54
CA TYR A 491 -19.13 2.54 -29.28
C TYR A 491 -17.62 2.33 -29.28
N GLY A 492 -16.94 2.77 -28.22
CA GLY A 492 -15.48 2.63 -28.12
C GLY A 492 -14.82 3.83 -27.45
N HIS A 493 -13.57 4.11 -27.82
CA HIS A 493 -12.83 5.26 -27.32
C HIS A 493 -13.13 6.51 -28.17
N LEU A 494 -14.22 7.21 -27.83
CA LEU A 494 -14.73 8.34 -28.63
C LEU A 494 -13.77 9.53 -28.77
N GLU A 495 -12.69 9.60 -27.99
CA GLU A 495 -11.67 10.66 -28.14
C GLU A 495 -10.88 10.55 -29.45
N ASN A 496 -10.92 9.38 -30.10
CA ASN A 496 -10.29 9.15 -31.41
C ASN A 496 -11.19 9.53 -32.59
N LEU A 497 -12.46 9.87 -32.36
CA LEU A 497 -13.40 10.16 -33.43
C LEU A 497 -13.24 11.62 -33.88
N ASN A 498 -12.58 11.84 -35.01
CA ASN A 498 -12.59 13.13 -35.70
C ASN A 498 -13.90 13.26 -36.50
N ASP A 499 -14.49 14.46 -36.57
CA ASP A 499 -15.80 14.68 -37.22
C ASP A 499 -15.81 14.31 -38.72
N ASP A 500 -14.64 14.17 -39.34
CA ASP A 500 -14.47 13.88 -40.77
C ASP A 500 -14.14 12.40 -41.10
N GLU A 501 -13.87 11.54 -40.11
CA GLU A 501 -13.49 10.13 -40.33
C GLU A 501 -14.64 9.17 -39.97
N GLU A 502 -15.14 8.41 -40.96
CA GLU A 502 -16.20 7.41 -40.74
C GLU A 502 -15.69 6.14 -40.03
N GLU A 503 -14.38 5.89 -40.04
CA GLU A 503 -13.72 4.77 -39.37
C GLU A 503 -12.57 5.29 -38.50
N ALA A 504 -12.75 5.25 -37.18
CA ALA A 504 -11.72 5.60 -36.21
C ALA A 504 -11.19 4.35 -35.50
N ASP A 505 -9.87 4.25 -35.35
CA ASP A 505 -9.24 3.15 -34.63
C ASP A 505 -9.72 3.10 -33.17
N GLY A 506 -10.18 1.93 -32.73
CA GLY A 506 -10.77 1.73 -31.40
C GLY A 506 -12.23 2.19 -31.25
N VAL A 507 -12.96 2.41 -32.37
CA VAL A 507 -14.40 2.70 -32.36
C VAL A 507 -15.15 1.80 -33.34
N ILE A 508 -16.37 1.41 -32.98
CA ILE A 508 -17.26 0.59 -33.80
C ILE A 508 -18.58 1.29 -34.06
N ASP A 509 -19.09 1.11 -35.27
CA ASP A 509 -20.47 1.45 -35.61
C ASP A 509 -21.41 0.37 -35.06
N VAL A 510 -22.38 0.79 -34.25
CA VAL A 510 -23.41 -0.05 -33.63
C VAL A 510 -24.82 0.45 -33.97
N THR A 511 -24.94 1.27 -35.02
CA THR A 511 -26.20 1.88 -35.48
C THR A 511 -27.28 0.81 -35.72
N VAL A 512 -26.93 -0.27 -36.42
CA VAL A 512 -27.84 -1.37 -36.73
C VAL A 512 -28.39 -2.01 -35.45
N VAL A 513 -27.51 -2.30 -34.49
CA VAL A 513 -27.89 -2.96 -33.23
C VAL A 513 -28.75 -2.05 -32.37
N ILE A 514 -28.41 -0.77 -32.24
CA ILE A 514 -29.23 0.16 -31.46
C ILE A 514 -30.60 0.36 -32.12
N GLN A 515 -30.68 0.36 -33.45
CA GLN A 515 -31.94 0.44 -34.19
C GLN A 515 -32.82 -0.80 -33.95
N THR A 516 -32.26 -2.01 -33.80
CA THR A 516 -33.06 -3.20 -33.46
C THR A 516 -33.62 -3.15 -32.03
N LEU A 517 -33.01 -2.40 -31.12
CA LEU A 517 -33.48 -2.23 -29.74
C LEU A 517 -34.61 -1.20 -29.61
N VAL A 518 -34.98 -0.50 -30.69
CA VAL A 518 -36.11 0.44 -30.68
C VAL A 518 -37.43 -0.33 -30.58
N ASN A 519 -38.20 -0.06 -29.52
CA ASN A 519 -39.56 -0.56 -29.31
C ASN A 519 -40.43 0.62 -28.86
N ASP A 520 -41.61 0.78 -29.47
CA ASP A 520 -42.57 1.86 -29.15
C ASP A 520 -41.93 3.26 -29.10
N SER A 521 -41.11 3.56 -30.11
CA SER A 521 -40.41 4.85 -30.23
C SER A 521 -39.49 5.18 -29.04
N ARG A 522 -38.97 4.14 -28.36
CA ARG A 522 -38.03 4.24 -27.22
C ARG A 522 -36.92 3.21 -27.30
N VAL A 523 -35.75 3.56 -26.76
CA VAL A 523 -34.60 2.65 -26.55
C VAL A 523 -34.23 2.68 -25.08
N THR A 524 -34.19 1.50 -24.45
CA THR A 524 -33.77 1.34 -23.06
C THR A 524 -32.70 0.27 -22.96
N ILE A 525 -31.48 0.66 -22.56
CA ILE A 525 -30.40 -0.26 -22.22
C ILE A 525 -30.21 -0.19 -20.70
N PRO A 526 -30.44 -1.29 -19.96
CA PRO A 526 -30.24 -1.31 -18.53
C PRO A 526 -28.76 -1.07 -18.18
N GLY A 527 -28.52 -0.41 -17.04
CA GLY A 527 -27.18 -0.24 -16.48
C GLY A 527 -26.74 -1.45 -15.66
N GLY A 528 -25.46 -1.48 -15.29
CA GLY A 528 -24.89 -2.50 -14.39
C GLY A 528 -24.02 -3.55 -15.08
N HIS A 529 -24.10 -3.68 -16.40
CA HIS A 529 -23.23 -4.53 -17.21
C HIS A 529 -22.56 -3.73 -18.33
N SER A 530 -21.41 -4.19 -18.79
CA SER A 530 -20.73 -3.59 -19.95
C SER A 530 -21.58 -3.78 -21.22
N LYS A 531 -21.60 -2.75 -22.08
CA LYS A 531 -22.31 -2.80 -23.35
C LYS A 531 -21.66 -3.79 -24.33
N THR A 532 -20.43 -4.26 -24.08
CA THR A 532 -19.82 -5.36 -24.83
C THR A 532 -20.63 -6.67 -24.78
N ASN A 533 -21.50 -6.82 -23.78
CA ASN A 533 -22.33 -8.02 -23.64
C ASN A 533 -23.59 -7.99 -24.52
N ILE A 534 -23.88 -6.87 -25.19
CA ILE A 534 -24.99 -6.76 -26.12
C ILE A 534 -24.59 -7.48 -27.42
N LEU A 535 -25.50 -8.29 -27.96
CA LEU A 535 -25.26 -9.01 -29.21
C LEU A 535 -24.99 -8.01 -30.36
N GLY A 536 -23.91 -8.20 -31.11
CA GLY A 536 -23.45 -7.26 -32.15
C GLY A 536 -22.55 -6.13 -31.63
N PHE A 537 -22.26 -6.09 -30.33
CA PHE A 537 -21.18 -5.28 -29.76
C PHE A 537 -19.94 -6.17 -29.55
N TYR A 538 -18.77 -5.56 -29.67
CA TYR A 538 -17.52 -6.13 -29.17
C TYR A 538 -16.69 -5.01 -28.51
N ASP A 539 -15.55 -5.35 -27.91
CA ASP A 539 -14.64 -4.36 -27.32
C ASP A 539 -13.60 -3.91 -28.35
N PRO A 540 -13.70 -2.69 -28.93
CA PRO A 540 -12.71 -2.20 -29.88
C PRO A 540 -11.46 -1.61 -29.22
N CYS A 541 -11.49 -1.30 -27.92
CA CYS A 541 -10.41 -0.62 -27.22
C CYS A 541 -10.18 -1.25 -25.82
N LEU A 542 -9.78 -2.52 -25.83
CA LEU A 542 -9.47 -3.29 -24.62
C LEU A 542 -8.47 -2.51 -23.74
N GLY A 543 -8.82 -2.36 -22.45
CA GLY A 543 -8.04 -1.64 -21.45
C GLY A 543 -8.27 -0.13 -21.38
N GLU A 544 -9.05 0.46 -22.29
CA GLU A 544 -9.39 1.89 -22.30
C GLU A 544 -10.84 2.15 -21.88
N ARG A 545 -11.14 3.42 -21.58
CA ARG A 545 -12.50 3.83 -21.20
C ARG A 545 -13.36 3.94 -22.46
N LYS A 546 -14.41 3.14 -22.49
CA LYS A 546 -15.43 3.09 -23.55
C LYS A 546 -16.63 3.96 -23.23
N LYS A 547 -17.19 4.56 -24.28
CA LYS A 547 -18.45 5.31 -24.23
C LYS A 547 -19.31 4.90 -25.43
N LEU A 548 -20.63 5.00 -25.26
CA LEU A 548 -21.60 4.86 -26.34
C LEU A 548 -22.17 6.25 -26.65
N ARG A 549 -22.05 6.69 -27.90
CA ARG A 549 -22.66 7.91 -28.42
C ARG A 549 -23.74 7.54 -29.41
N VAL A 550 -24.96 8.00 -29.20
CA VAL A 550 -26.12 7.71 -30.05
C VAL A 550 -26.72 9.02 -30.54
N GLN A 551 -26.76 9.17 -31.86
CA GLN A 551 -27.48 10.22 -32.56
C GLN A 551 -28.78 9.64 -33.10
N TYR A 552 -29.91 10.27 -32.78
CA TYR A 552 -31.23 9.82 -33.20
C TYR A 552 -32.13 10.98 -33.59
N MET A 553 -33.05 10.70 -34.50
CA MET A 553 -34.13 11.57 -34.91
C MET A 553 -35.37 11.24 -34.08
N PHE A 554 -35.97 12.25 -33.46
CA PHE A 554 -37.24 12.14 -32.75
C PHE A 554 -38.02 13.43 -32.98
N GLN A 555 -39.30 13.34 -33.38
CA GLN A 555 -40.13 14.51 -33.72
C GLN A 555 -39.48 15.46 -34.76
N HIS A 556 -38.81 14.91 -35.77
CA HIS A 556 -38.10 15.67 -36.82
C HIS A 556 -36.95 16.56 -36.29
N ARG A 557 -36.48 16.32 -35.06
CA ARG A 557 -35.28 16.95 -34.48
C ARG A 557 -34.20 15.92 -34.22
N LEU A 558 -32.96 16.30 -34.52
CA LEU A 558 -31.79 15.49 -34.25
C LEU A 558 -31.32 15.71 -32.82
N HIS A 559 -31.12 14.60 -32.10
CA HIS A 559 -30.69 14.58 -30.72
C HIS A 559 -29.47 13.67 -30.57
N GLU A 560 -28.62 14.00 -29.60
CA GLU A 560 -27.42 13.24 -29.28
C GLU A 560 -27.36 12.91 -27.79
N VAL A 561 -26.96 11.69 -27.47
CA VAL A 561 -26.76 11.22 -26.10
C VAL A 561 -25.45 10.44 -26.02
N THR A 562 -24.62 10.77 -25.03
CA THR A 562 -23.39 10.01 -24.72
C THR A 562 -23.48 9.43 -23.32
N VAL A 563 -23.21 8.13 -23.18
CA VAL A 563 -23.23 7.40 -21.90
C VAL A 563 -21.95 6.59 -21.70
N GLU A 564 -21.56 6.38 -20.45
CA GLU A 564 -20.48 5.46 -20.08
C GLU A 564 -20.86 3.99 -20.33
N ASP A 565 -19.88 3.11 -20.43
CA ASP A 565 -20.06 1.70 -20.76
C ASP A 565 -21.05 0.94 -19.86
N SER A 566 -21.00 1.15 -18.54
CA SER A 566 -21.89 0.49 -17.58
C SER A 566 -23.15 1.30 -17.23
N ALA A 567 -23.28 2.50 -17.78
CA ALA A 567 -24.41 3.39 -17.52
C ALA A 567 -25.63 3.00 -18.36
N HIS A 568 -26.82 3.22 -17.78
CA HIS A 568 -28.08 3.01 -18.47
C HIS A 568 -28.25 4.02 -19.62
N LEU A 569 -28.89 3.60 -20.72
CA LEU A 569 -29.27 4.48 -21.82
C LEU A 569 -30.80 4.51 -21.91
N ILE A 570 -31.39 5.69 -21.95
CA ILE A 570 -32.83 5.88 -22.20
C ILE A 570 -32.96 6.97 -23.28
N CYS A 571 -33.54 6.61 -24.42
CA CYS A 571 -33.88 7.53 -25.50
C CYS A 571 -35.38 7.40 -25.83
N PRO A 572 -36.12 8.51 -26.07
CA PRO A 572 -35.67 9.90 -25.98
C PRO A 572 -35.50 10.34 -24.52
N MET A 573 -34.54 11.24 -24.25
CA MET A 573 -34.37 11.84 -22.92
C MET A 573 -35.53 12.78 -22.60
N ARG A 574 -35.82 12.99 -21.31
CA ARG A 574 -36.86 13.96 -20.88
C ARG A 574 -36.61 15.37 -21.41
N SER A 575 -35.34 15.76 -21.55
CA SER A 575 -34.92 17.04 -22.12
C SER A 575 -35.22 17.18 -23.62
N HIS A 576 -35.42 16.07 -24.33
CA HIS A 576 -35.62 16.04 -25.79
C HIS A 576 -37.11 15.99 -26.18
N LEU A 577 -38.01 16.04 -25.19
CA LEU A 577 -39.46 16.08 -25.38
C LEU A 577 -40.01 17.51 -25.53
N PHE A 578 -39.18 18.54 -25.30
CA PHE A 578 -39.58 19.96 -25.26
C PHE A 578 -38.90 20.79 -26.36
#